data_AF-A0A923R6K9-F1
#
_entry.id   AF-A0A923R6K9-F1
#
_cell.length_a   1.000
_cell.length_b   1.000
_cell.length_c   1.000
_cell.angle_alpha   90.00
_cell.angle_beta   90.00
_cell.angle_gamma   90.00
#
_symmetry.space_group_name_H-M   'P 1'
#
loop_
_entity.id
_entity.type
_entity.pdbx_description
1 polymer ?
#
loop_
_entity_poly.entity_id
_entity_poly.type
_entity_poly.pdbx_seq_one_letter_code
_entity_poly.pdbx_strand_id
1 'polypeptide(L)'
;MNWINSLLALFFLAHTAQASASAYQPTVLESPEQVSQIFSRMPEGFKEEGGFRSESQCFQRAEIWSYDFHRNQKIEAMKVFIFYTQAFRSAYFKATGYPFDWWFHVSPYVLAKNPTTGKAEEWVMDKTYLDRPTDIGTWSNLFATLHLRCDENHENCTMKRFADDKPCAENVPIEKFMPEVRKDNPVYGNEFCYIVRAPAPVYQPADIETAEASVNPNYEWDEGQILASLKNAPTNKRRSFFYHLLGF
;
A
#
# COMPACT_ATOMS: atom_id res chain seq x y z
N MET A 1 52.79 34.89 33.90
CA MET A 1 53.07 33.56 33.30
C MET A 1 52.09 32.56 33.87
N ASN A 2 51.64 31.65 33.00
CA ASN A 2 50.86 30.43 33.25
C ASN A 2 49.34 30.56 33.37
N TRP A 3 48.77 30.46 32.17
CA TRP A 3 47.46 29.95 31.81
C TRP A 3 47.30 28.47 32.21
N ILE A 4 46.05 28.01 32.08
CA ILE A 4 45.54 26.62 32.06
C ILE A 4 44.97 26.15 33.40
N ASN A 5 43.64 26.27 33.53
CA ASN A 5 42.76 25.17 33.91
C ASN A 5 41.29 25.57 33.71
N SER A 6 40.46 24.57 33.38
CA SER A 6 39.00 24.64 33.20
C SER A 6 38.48 24.77 31.76
N LEU A 7 38.59 23.65 31.02
CA LEU A 7 37.56 23.25 30.07
C LEU A 7 37.22 21.79 30.34
N LEU A 8 36.35 21.58 31.32
CA LEU A 8 35.76 20.28 31.62
C LEU A 8 34.68 19.99 30.57
N ALA A 9 34.85 18.84 29.93
CA ALA A 9 34.07 18.33 28.83
C ALA A 9 32.57 18.22 29.17
N LEU A 10 31.77 19.01 28.46
CA LEU A 10 30.33 18.85 28.32
C LEU A 10 30.01 18.85 26.83
N PHE A 11 30.33 17.75 26.16
CA PHE A 11 29.81 17.45 24.83
C PHE A 11 29.02 16.14 24.90
N PHE A 12 27.71 16.35 25.04
CA PHE A 12 26.60 15.52 24.61
C PHE A 12 26.95 14.08 24.17
N LEU A 13 26.63 13.12 25.05
CA LEU A 13 26.17 11.80 24.65
C LEU A 13 24.86 11.98 23.86
N ALA A 14 24.98 12.29 22.57
CA ALA A 14 23.88 12.11 21.63
C ALA A 14 23.56 10.60 21.64
N HIS A 15 22.48 10.26 22.33
CA HIS A 15 21.94 8.91 22.36
C HIS A 15 21.57 8.55 20.93
N THR A 16 22.41 7.76 20.25
CA THR A 16 22.02 7.00 19.06
C THR A 16 21.08 5.89 19.51
N ALA A 17 19.86 6.27 19.89
CA ALA A 17 18.74 5.37 20.01
C ALA A 17 18.25 5.04 18.59
N GLN A 18 19.06 4.31 17.83
CA GLN A 18 18.57 3.59 16.66
C GLN A 18 17.96 2.29 17.18
N ALA A 19 16.84 2.45 17.90
CA ALA A 19 16.03 1.37 18.41
C ALA A 19 15.62 0.50 17.22
N SER A 20 15.95 -0.77 17.35
CA SER A 20 15.73 -1.84 16.40
C SER A 20 14.23 -2.04 16.16
N ALA A 21 13.67 -1.29 15.21
CA ALA A 21 12.46 -1.75 14.51
C ALA A 21 12.73 -3.19 14.08
N SER A 22 11.90 -4.13 14.52
CA SER A 22 12.00 -5.53 14.11
C SER A 22 11.98 -5.54 12.57
N ALA A 23 13.12 -5.92 11.99
CA ALA A 23 13.52 -5.44 10.68
C ALA A 23 12.89 -6.30 9.60
N TYR A 24 11.59 -6.11 9.33
CA TYR A 24 10.92 -6.77 8.21
C TYR A 24 11.76 -6.58 6.94
N GLN A 25 12.30 -7.67 6.39
CA GLN A 25 13.18 -7.65 5.22
C GLN A 25 12.39 -8.13 4.00
N PRO A 26 11.98 -7.23 3.09
CA PRO A 26 11.29 -7.66 1.88
C PRO A 26 12.20 -8.50 1.01
N THR A 27 11.63 -9.53 0.38
CA THR A 27 12.35 -10.35 -0.59
C THR A 27 12.60 -9.54 -1.86
N VAL A 28 13.86 -9.53 -2.32
CA VAL A 28 14.24 -8.93 -3.60
C VAL A 28 14.32 -10.02 -4.65
N LEU A 29 13.37 -10.02 -5.59
CA LEU A 29 13.32 -10.95 -6.72
C LEU A 29 14.41 -10.65 -7.73
N GLU A 30 14.78 -11.65 -8.52
CA GLU A 30 15.92 -11.54 -9.46
C GLU A 30 15.60 -10.70 -10.69
N SER A 31 14.32 -10.61 -11.10
CA SER A 31 13.94 -9.81 -12.27
C SER A 31 12.44 -9.46 -12.33
N PRO A 32 12.04 -8.46 -13.13
CA PRO A 32 10.63 -8.14 -13.40
C PRO A 32 9.84 -9.28 -14.06
N GLU A 33 10.50 -10.17 -14.80
CA GLU A 33 9.86 -11.37 -15.37
C GLU A 33 9.38 -12.31 -14.26
N GLN A 34 10.14 -12.47 -13.18
CA GLN A 34 9.73 -13.25 -12.02
C GLN A 34 8.49 -12.64 -11.35
N VAL A 35 8.41 -11.31 -11.26
CA VAL A 35 7.22 -10.59 -10.78
C VAL A 35 6.00 -10.94 -11.64
N SER A 36 6.14 -10.91 -12.97
CA SER A 36 5.05 -11.21 -13.91
C SER A 36 4.56 -12.67 -13.78
N GLN A 37 5.46 -13.62 -13.54
CA GLN A 37 5.13 -15.02 -13.29
C GLN A 37 4.39 -15.24 -11.96
N ILE A 38 4.72 -14.46 -10.93
CA ILE A 38 3.99 -14.49 -9.66
C ILE A 38 2.59 -13.91 -9.87
N PHE A 39 2.49 -12.77 -10.56
CA PHE A 39 1.23 -12.09 -10.82
C PHE A 39 0.23 -12.95 -11.60
N SER A 40 0.69 -13.65 -12.64
CA SER A 40 -0.18 -14.51 -13.44
C SER A 40 -0.83 -15.64 -12.63
N ARG A 41 -0.18 -16.08 -11.54
CA ARG A 41 -0.67 -17.14 -10.63
C ARG A 41 -1.58 -16.65 -9.50
N MET A 42 -1.60 -15.34 -9.24
CA MET A 42 -2.48 -14.76 -8.22
C MET A 42 -3.95 -15.04 -8.54
N PRO A 43 -4.80 -15.28 -7.52
CA PRO A 43 -6.26 -15.27 -7.70
C PRO A 43 -6.73 -13.95 -8.31
N GLU A 44 -7.65 -14.02 -9.28
CA GLU A 44 -8.30 -12.84 -9.86
C GLU A 44 -9.03 -12.01 -8.80
N GLY A 45 -9.00 -10.68 -8.92
CA GLY A 45 -9.67 -9.76 -7.99
C GLY A 45 -11.19 -9.90 -8.03
N PHE A 46 -11.85 -9.28 -9.02
CA PHE A 46 -13.30 -9.37 -9.20
C PHE A 46 -13.66 -9.93 -10.58
N LYS A 47 -13.77 -11.25 -10.72
CA LYS A 47 -14.36 -11.87 -11.93
C LYS A 47 -15.18 -13.10 -11.56
N GLU A 48 -16.29 -13.29 -12.29
CA GLU A 48 -17.20 -14.42 -12.14
C GLU A 48 -16.48 -15.75 -12.41
N GLU A 49 -16.86 -16.77 -11.65
CA GLU A 49 -16.21 -18.09 -11.53
C GLU A 49 -14.70 -18.05 -11.19
N GLY A 50 -14.40 -17.96 -9.89
CA GLY A 50 -13.05 -18.20 -9.38
C GLY A 50 -12.26 -16.97 -8.90
N GLY A 51 -12.88 -15.77 -8.90
CA GLY A 51 -12.38 -14.54 -8.25
C GLY A 51 -12.98 -14.27 -6.86
N PHE A 52 -12.56 -13.18 -6.20
CA PHE A 52 -13.14 -12.78 -4.90
C PHE A 52 -14.61 -12.39 -5.03
N ARG A 53 -15.33 -12.48 -3.91
CA ARG A 53 -16.69 -11.94 -3.83
C ARG A 53 -16.68 -10.44 -4.11
N SER A 54 -17.76 -9.95 -4.73
CA SER A 54 -17.97 -8.52 -4.99
C SER A 54 -17.94 -7.67 -3.71
N GLU A 55 -18.31 -8.25 -2.56
CA GLU A 55 -18.26 -7.59 -1.24
C GLU A 55 -16.84 -7.53 -0.63
N SER A 56 -15.85 -8.18 -1.25
CA SER A 56 -14.48 -8.18 -0.73
C SER A 56 -13.88 -6.78 -0.73
N GLN A 57 -13.31 -6.41 0.41
CA GLN A 57 -12.63 -5.13 0.57
C GLN A 57 -11.18 -5.25 0.09
N CYS A 58 -10.58 -4.14 -0.35
CA CYS A 58 -9.21 -4.10 -0.85
C CYS A 58 -8.20 -4.68 0.13
N PHE A 59 -8.31 -4.33 1.42
CA PHE A 59 -7.43 -4.84 2.48
C PHE A 59 -7.51 -6.36 2.65
N GLN A 60 -8.68 -6.97 2.44
CA GLN A 60 -8.84 -8.43 2.51
C GLN A 60 -8.17 -9.13 1.34
N ARG A 61 -8.28 -8.57 0.13
CA ARG A 61 -7.60 -9.11 -1.06
C ARG A 61 -6.09 -8.99 -0.91
N ALA A 62 -5.62 -7.81 -0.50
CA ALA A 62 -4.21 -7.57 -0.26
C ALA A 62 -3.64 -8.51 0.80
N GLU A 63 -4.36 -8.73 1.90
CA GLU A 63 -3.99 -9.69 2.96
C GLU A 63 -3.78 -11.10 2.41
N ILE A 64 -4.76 -11.61 1.66
CA ILE A 64 -4.69 -12.98 1.13
C ILE A 64 -3.56 -13.15 0.13
N TRP A 65 -3.38 -12.17 -0.76
CA TRP A 65 -2.28 -12.20 -1.72
C TRP A 65 -0.92 -12.14 -1.03
N SER A 66 -0.72 -11.21 -0.09
CA SER A 66 0.52 -11.11 0.68
C SER A 66 0.79 -12.39 1.49
N TYR A 67 -0.23 -13.00 2.08
CA TYR A 67 -0.07 -14.23 2.85
C TYR A 67 0.22 -15.45 1.96
N ASP A 68 -0.36 -15.52 0.76
CA ASP A 68 0.00 -16.53 -0.24
C ASP A 68 1.48 -16.41 -0.64
N PHE A 69 1.96 -15.18 -0.87
CA PHE A 69 3.36 -14.90 -1.16
C PHE A 69 4.27 -15.41 -0.04
N HIS A 70 3.95 -15.09 1.21
CA HIS A 70 4.71 -15.51 2.39
C HIS A 70 4.72 -17.05 2.54
N ARG A 71 3.54 -17.67 2.57
CA ARG A 71 3.42 -19.11 2.89
C ARG A 71 3.88 -20.02 1.77
N ASN A 72 3.37 -19.79 0.57
CA ASN A 72 3.48 -20.72 -0.55
C ASN A 72 4.68 -20.40 -1.45
N GLN A 73 5.07 -19.13 -1.52
CA GLN A 73 6.13 -18.70 -2.44
C GLN A 73 7.43 -18.33 -1.70
N LYS A 74 7.40 -18.25 -0.36
CA LYS A 74 8.54 -17.81 0.48
C LYS A 74 9.00 -16.41 0.11
N ILE A 75 8.05 -15.54 -0.20
CA ILE A 75 8.27 -14.14 -0.58
C ILE A 75 7.73 -13.26 0.54
N GLU A 76 8.63 -12.50 1.16
CA GLU A 76 8.29 -11.42 2.07
C GLU A 76 7.92 -10.18 1.24
N ALA A 77 6.62 -10.03 0.97
CA ALA A 77 6.08 -8.87 0.26
C ALA A 77 5.91 -7.65 1.18
N MET A 78 5.70 -6.50 0.57
CA MET A 78 5.26 -5.29 1.26
C MET A 78 3.82 -4.98 0.86
N LYS A 79 3.23 -3.97 1.49
CA LYS A 79 1.96 -3.36 1.09
C LYS A 79 2.15 -1.88 0.82
N VAL A 80 1.48 -1.40 -0.21
CA VAL A 80 1.38 0.02 -0.53
C VAL A 80 -0.07 0.46 -0.31
N PHE A 81 -0.23 1.50 0.49
CA PHE A 81 -1.50 2.15 0.78
C PHE A 81 -1.52 3.49 0.05
N ILE A 82 -2.63 3.77 -0.62
CA ILE A 82 -2.96 5.11 -1.12
C ILE A 82 -4.11 5.67 -0.28
N PHE A 83 -3.90 6.84 0.30
CA PHE A 83 -4.91 7.56 1.09
C PHE A 83 -5.40 8.77 0.31
N TYR A 84 -6.72 8.93 0.18
CA TYR A 84 -7.31 10.03 -0.59
C TYR A 84 -7.67 11.19 0.32
N THR A 85 -7.17 12.38 -0.03
CA THR A 85 -7.39 13.60 0.75
C THR A 85 -8.78 14.19 0.51
N GLN A 86 -9.21 15.08 1.40
CA GLN A 86 -10.42 15.87 1.17
C GLN A 86 -10.32 16.72 -0.10
N ALA A 87 -9.12 17.19 -0.48
CA ALA A 87 -8.89 17.94 -1.71
C ALA A 87 -9.21 17.09 -2.96
N PHE A 88 -8.74 15.84 -3.00
CA PHE A 88 -9.10 14.89 -4.07
C PHE A 88 -10.60 14.61 -4.09
N ARG A 89 -11.21 14.27 -2.95
CA ARG A 89 -12.66 13.99 -2.90
C ARG A 89 -13.51 15.17 -3.38
N SER A 90 -13.10 16.39 -3.02
CA SER A 90 -13.78 17.61 -3.45
C SER A 90 -13.59 17.88 -4.94
N ALA A 91 -12.38 17.69 -5.47
CA ALA A 91 -12.11 17.77 -6.90
C ALA A 91 -12.90 16.70 -7.68
N TYR A 92 -13.01 15.49 -7.11
CA TYR A 92 -13.79 14.39 -7.66
C TYR A 92 -15.26 14.75 -7.76
N PHE A 93 -15.87 15.12 -6.65
CA PHE A 93 -17.27 15.55 -6.60
C PHE A 93 -17.55 16.70 -7.57
N LYS A 94 -16.67 17.69 -7.65
CA LYS A 94 -16.84 18.83 -8.57
C LYS A 94 -16.83 18.40 -10.03
N ALA A 95 -16.06 17.37 -10.39
CA ALA A 95 -15.91 16.95 -11.77
C ALA A 95 -16.95 15.91 -12.20
N THR A 96 -17.37 15.02 -11.29
CA THR A 96 -18.29 13.92 -11.62
C THR A 96 -19.72 14.15 -11.14
N GLY A 97 -19.93 15.03 -10.17
CA GLY A 97 -21.22 15.18 -9.47
C GLY A 97 -21.51 14.10 -8.42
N TYR A 98 -20.60 13.12 -8.25
CA TYR A 98 -20.77 12.00 -7.32
C TYR A 98 -19.77 12.07 -6.17
N PRO A 99 -20.18 11.70 -4.94
CA PRO A 99 -19.24 11.59 -3.83
C PRO A 99 -18.21 10.50 -4.12
N PHE A 100 -16.95 10.74 -3.74
CA PHE A 100 -15.93 9.71 -3.74
C PHE A 100 -15.88 9.06 -2.35
N ASP A 101 -16.29 7.80 -2.26
CA ASP A 101 -16.51 7.12 -0.98
C ASP A 101 -15.27 6.40 -0.44
N TRP A 102 -14.22 6.25 -1.24
CA TRP A 102 -12.99 5.59 -0.78
C TRP A 102 -12.11 6.58 -0.02
N TRP A 103 -11.72 6.18 1.18
CA TRP A 103 -10.76 6.93 1.98
C TRP A 103 -9.33 6.38 1.89
N PHE A 104 -9.18 5.12 1.48
CA PHE A 104 -7.91 4.52 1.09
C PHE A 104 -8.11 3.33 0.13
N HIS A 105 -7.03 2.92 -0.51
CA HIS A 105 -6.90 1.65 -1.22
C HIS A 105 -5.54 1.02 -0.90
N VAL A 106 -5.42 -0.30 -1.00
CA VAL A 106 -4.19 -1.03 -0.64
C VAL A 106 -3.96 -2.20 -1.59
N SER A 107 -2.70 -2.46 -1.89
CA SER A 107 -2.26 -3.61 -2.67
C SER A 107 -0.89 -4.10 -2.19
N PRO A 108 -0.58 -5.41 -2.30
CA PRO A 108 0.78 -5.88 -2.13
C PRO A 108 1.71 -5.32 -3.20
N TYR A 109 2.98 -5.18 -2.84
CA TYR A 109 4.05 -4.99 -3.80
C TYR A 109 5.27 -5.84 -3.43
N VAL A 110 6.12 -6.12 -4.41
CA VAL A 110 7.38 -6.85 -4.25
C VAL A 110 8.53 -6.00 -4.76
N LEU A 111 9.75 -6.35 -4.35
CA LEU A 111 10.98 -5.77 -4.90
C LEU A 111 11.54 -6.70 -5.98
N ALA A 112 12.04 -6.14 -7.07
CA ALA A 112 12.75 -6.91 -8.10
C ALA A 112 13.96 -6.14 -8.61
N LYS A 113 15.07 -6.83 -8.88
CA LYS A 113 16.27 -6.22 -9.47
C LYS A 113 15.97 -5.79 -10.90
N ASN A 114 16.24 -4.53 -11.21
CA ASN A 114 16.22 -4.04 -12.58
C ASN A 114 17.48 -4.53 -13.30
N PRO A 115 17.36 -5.23 -14.45
CA PRO A 115 18.51 -5.83 -15.14
C PRO A 115 19.47 -4.78 -15.74
N THR A 116 19.01 -3.55 -15.97
CA THR A 116 19.82 -2.46 -16.52
C THR A 116 20.56 -1.70 -15.42
N THR A 117 19.89 -1.41 -14.29
CA THR A 117 20.47 -0.57 -13.24
C THR A 117 21.05 -1.37 -12.07
N GLY A 118 20.68 -2.65 -11.93
CA GLY A 118 21.01 -3.50 -10.79
C GLY A 118 20.31 -3.11 -9.48
N LYS A 119 19.47 -2.07 -9.49
CA LYS A 119 18.75 -1.59 -8.30
C LYS A 119 17.45 -2.36 -8.12
N ALA A 120 17.02 -2.52 -6.87
CA ALA A 120 15.69 -3.03 -6.57
C ALA A 120 14.63 -1.96 -6.89
N GLU A 121 13.60 -2.36 -7.62
CA GLU A 121 12.44 -1.53 -7.98
C GLU A 121 11.16 -2.13 -7.40
N GLU A 122 10.18 -1.28 -7.12
CA GLU A 122 8.91 -1.64 -6.48
C GLU A 122 7.86 -1.99 -7.54
N TRP A 123 7.23 -3.16 -7.40
CA TRP A 123 6.22 -3.66 -8.34
C TRP A 123 4.92 -4.01 -7.61
N VAL A 124 3.87 -3.23 -7.87
CA VAL A 124 2.54 -3.39 -7.30
C VAL A 124 1.78 -4.50 -7.99
N MET A 125 1.09 -5.32 -7.19
CA MET A 125 0.46 -6.57 -7.59
C MET A 125 -1.05 -6.51 -7.36
N ASP A 126 -1.74 -5.56 -8.02
CA ASP A 126 -3.18 -5.36 -7.85
C ASP A 126 -4.01 -6.02 -8.96
N LYS A 127 -4.24 -7.33 -8.82
CA LYS A 127 -4.99 -8.11 -9.82
C LYS A 127 -6.48 -7.78 -9.90
N THR A 128 -6.94 -6.81 -9.12
CA THR A 128 -8.29 -6.29 -9.23
C THR A 128 -8.41 -5.30 -10.39
N TYR A 129 -7.42 -4.42 -10.52
CA TYR A 129 -7.48 -3.25 -11.40
C TYR A 129 -6.39 -3.26 -12.48
N LEU A 130 -5.45 -4.21 -12.41
CA LEU A 130 -4.36 -4.36 -13.34
C LEU A 130 -4.41 -5.71 -14.05
N ASP A 131 -4.03 -5.71 -15.32
CA ASP A 131 -3.78 -6.93 -16.10
C ASP A 131 -2.30 -7.40 -15.98
N ARG A 132 -1.42 -6.56 -15.43
CA ARG A 132 0.01 -6.85 -15.22
C ARG A 132 0.57 -6.06 -14.04
N PRO A 133 1.69 -6.48 -13.43
CA PRO A 133 2.39 -5.68 -12.43
C PRO A 133 2.81 -4.32 -13.00
N THR A 134 2.79 -3.30 -12.16
CA THR A 134 3.25 -1.95 -12.52
C THR A 134 4.09 -1.36 -11.39
N ASP A 135 4.81 -0.28 -11.67
CA ASP A 135 5.39 0.56 -10.62
C ASP A 135 4.29 1.28 -9.81
N ILE A 136 4.66 1.79 -8.62
CA ILE A 136 3.75 2.51 -7.72
C ILE A 136 3.18 3.78 -8.36
N GLY A 137 3.97 4.49 -9.19
CA GLY A 137 3.51 5.69 -9.89
C GLY A 137 2.38 5.35 -10.87
N THR A 138 2.58 4.35 -11.72
CA THR A 138 1.54 3.86 -12.65
C THR A 138 0.30 3.37 -11.90
N TRP A 139 0.46 2.59 -10.82
CA TRP A 139 -0.66 2.08 -10.04
C TRP A 139 -1.45 3.19 -9.35
N SER A 140 -0.76 4.09 -8.63
CA SER A 140 -1.40 5.22 -7.93
C SER A 140 -2.10 6.16 -8.90
N ASN A 141 -1.54 6.37 -10.10
CA ASN A 141 -2.17 7.17 -11.15
C ASN A 141 -3.50 6.60 -11.64
N LEU A 142 -3.75 5.29 -11.55
CA LEU A 142 -5.06 4.72 -11.88
C LEU A 142 -6.16 5.25 -10.95
N PHE A 143 -5.83 5.48 -9.69
CA PHE A 143 -6.78 5.95 -8.68
C PHE A 143 -6.77 7.46 -8.48
N ALA A 144 -5.63 8.12 -8.74
CA ALA A 144 -5.48 9.56 -8.65
C ALA A 144 -5.90 10.29 -9.94
N THR A 145 -6.11 9.56 -11.05
CA THR A 145 -6.65 10.13 -12.29
C THR A 145 -8.17 10.16 -12.23
N LEU A 146 -8.71 11.37 -12.21
CA LEU A 146 -10.13 11.54 -12.46
C LEU A 146 -10.42 11.21 -13.93
N HIS A 147 -11.18 10.13 -14.10
CA HIS A 147 -11.80 9.86 -15.39
C HIS A 147 -13.05 10.74 -15.45
N LEU A 148 -13.24 11.42 -16.59
CA LEU A 148 -14.41 12.21 -16.98
C LEU A 148 -14.30 13.73 -16.70
N ARG A 149 -13.76 14.46 -17.67
CA ARG A 149 -14.32 15.78 -18.02
C ARG A 149 -15.18 15.57 -19.25
N CYS A 150 -16.47 15.36 -19.04
CA CYS A 150 -17.41 15.32 -20.14
C CYS A 150 -17.82 16.74 -20.55
N ASP A 151 -18.16 16.90 -21.81
CA ASP A 151 -18.89 18.09 -22.24
C ASP A 151 -20.25 18.18 -21.52
N GLU A 152 -20.94 19.31 -21.73
CA GLU A 152 -22.22 19.62 -21.09
C GLU A 152 -23.32 18.55 -21.32
N ASN A 153 -23.18 17.74 -22.37
CA ASN A 153 -24.14 16.67 -22.72
C ASN A 153 -23.70 15.29 -22.22
N HIS A 154 -22.54 15.17 -21.57
CA HIS A 154 -21.89 13.90 -21.21
C HIS A 154 -21.56 12.98 -22.40
N GLU A 155 -21.51 13.52 -23.62
CA GLU A 155 -21.28 12.73 -24.84
C GLU A 155 -19.79 12.60 -25.16
N ASN A 156 -18.99 13.58 -24.75
CA ASN A 156 -17.56 13.62 -25.06
C ASN A 156 -16.70 13.80 -23.81
N CYS A 157 -16.29 12.68 -23.23
CA CYS A 157 -15.48 12.65 -22.02
C CYS A 157 -13.99 12.59 -22.34
N THR A 158 -13.28 13.71 -22.13
CA THR A 158 -11.82 13.71 -22.19
C THR A 158 -11.23 13.35 -20.85
N MET A 159 -10.23 12.46 -20.87
CA MET A 159 -9.47 12.12 -19.67
C MET A 159 -8.56 13.30 -19.33
N LYS A 160 -8.82 13.98 -18.22
CA LYS A 160 -7.88 14.95 -17.67
C LYS A 160 -7.18 14.31 -16.47
N ARG A 161 -5.90 13.98 -16.64
CA ARG A 161 -5.05 13.57 -15.53
C ARG A 161 -4.85 14.74 -14.59
N PHE A 162 -5.33 14.61 -13.36
CA PHE A 162 -4.92 15.51 -12.28
C PHE A 162 -3.50 15.18 -11.79
N ALA A 163 -3.09 13.92 -11.95
CA ALA A 163 -1.79 13.42 -11.51
C ALA A 163 -0.60 14.12 -12.19
N ASP A 164 -0.76 14.57 -13.44
CA ASP A 164 0.30 15.27 -14.17
C ASP A 164 0.66 16.61 -13.51
N ASP A 165 -0.30 17.25 -12.83
CA ASP A 165 -0.12 18.53 -12.13
C ASP A 165 0.18 18.34 -10.63
N LYS A 166 -0.24 17.22 -10.03
CA LYS A 166 -0.14 16.93 -8.59
C LYS A 166 0.01 15.42 -8.32
N PRO A 167 1.24 14.87 -8.29
CA PRO A 167 1.45 13.47 -7.91
C PRO A 167 1.07 13.25 -6.43
N CYS A 168 0.79 12.00 -6.04
CA CYS A 168 0.62 11.69 -4.62
C CYS A 168 1.91 12.01 -3.85
N ALA A 169 1.78 12.57 -2.65
CA ALA A 169 2.93 12.75 -1.78
C ALA A 169 3.36 11.40 -1.18
N GLU A 170 4.65 11.10 -1.25
CA GLU A 170 5.21 9.87 -0.70
C GLU A 170 6.04 10.14 0.56
N ASN A 171 6.21 9.10 1.38
CA ASN A 171 7.07 9.13 2.57
C ASN A 171 6.67 10.23 3.59
N VAL A 172 5.36 10.53 3.64
CA VAL A 172 4.78 11.40 4.66
C VAL A 172 4.43 10.52 5.87
N PRO A 173 4.95 10.81 7.07
CA PRO A 173 4.56 10.10 8.29
C PRO A 173 3.05 10.13 8.51
N ILE A 174 2.46 9.01 8.96
CA ILE A 174 1.00 8.84 8.96
C ILE A 174 0.32 9.86 9.87
N GLU A 175 0.95 10.20 11.00
CA GLU A 175 0.44 11.16 11.97
C GLU A 175 0.26 12.57 11.40
N LYS A 176 0.98 12.91 10.32
CA LYS A 176 0.89 14.22 9.69
C LYS A 176 -0.33 14.39 8.81
N PHE A 177 -0.81 13.31 8.19
CA PHE A 177 -1.87 13.40 7.18
C PHE A 177 -3.17 12.68 7.57
N MET A 178 -3.15 11.77 8.54
CA MET A 178 -4.38 11.06 8.95
C MET A 178 -5.55 11.96 9.36
N PRO A 179 -5.33 13.12 10.01
CA PRO A 179 -6.43 14.06 10.25
C PRO A 179 -7.14 14.50 8.96
N GLU A 180 -6.39 14.66 7.86
CA GLU A 180 -6.94 15.06 6.55
C GLU A 180 -7.77 13.96 5.88
N VAL A 181 -7.47 12.70 6.19
CA VAL A 181 -8.09 11.53 5.52
C VAL A 181 -9.33 11.06 6.26
N ARG A 182 -9.36 11.15 7.60
CA ARG A 182 -10.40 10.61 8.49
C ARG A 182 -11.69 11.41 8.61
N LYS A 183 -11.90 12.44 7.78
CA LYS A 183 -13.17 13.20 7.62
C LYS A 183 -13.40 14.30 8.66
N ASP A 184 -12.74 14.25 9.83
CA ASP A 184 -13.03 15.15 10.94
C ASP A 184 -12.10 16.37 11.05
N ASN A 185 -11.09 16.48 10.19
CA ASN A 185 -10.20 17.63 10.19
C ASN A 185 -10.02 18.19 8.77
N PRO A 186 -10.49 19.42 8.47
CA PRO A 186 -10.33 20.06 7.17
C PRO A 186 -8.90 20.58 6.94
N VAL A 187 -7.87 19.93 7.52
CA VAL A 187 -6.48 20.37 7.29
C VAL A 187 -6.19 20.24 5.80
N TYR A 188 -5.83 21.38 5.23
CA TYR A 188 -5.68 21.60 3.80
C TYR A 188 -4.27 21.20 3.36
N GLY A 189 -4.04 19.92 3.11
CA GLY A 189 -2.98 19.49 2.20
C GLY A 189 -3.30 19.92 0.77
N ASN A 190 -2.30 20.41 0.03
CA ASN A 190 -2.46 20.66 -1.41
C ASN A 190 -2.43 19.37 -2.25
N GLU A 191 -2.10 18.25 -1.60
CA GLU A 191 -1.93 16.94 -2.19
C GLU A 191 -3.26 16.23 -2.38
N PHE A 192 -3.35 15.42 -3.42
CA PHE A 192 -4.55 14.64 -3.72
C PHE A 192 -4.55 13.27 -3.03
N CYS A 193 -3.36 12.77 -2.75
CA CYS A 193 -3.18 11.48 -2.12
C CYS A 193 -1.85 11.39 -1.40
N TYR A 194 -1.80 10.45 -0.45
CA TYR A 194 -0.57 10.05 0.22
C TYR A 194 -0.29 8.58 -0.03
N ILE A 195 0.98 8.24 -0.28
CA ILE A 195 1.44 6.86 -0.43
C ILE A 195 2.22 6.46 0.82
N VAL A 196 1.80 5.35 1.43
CA VAL A 196 2.47 4.75 2.59
C VAL A 196 2.84 3.31 2.27
N ARG A 197 4.07 2.94 2.61
CA ARG A 197 4.60 1.57 2.48
C ARG A 197 4.61 0.94 3.86
N ALA A 198 4.16 -0.31 3.96
CA ALA A 198 4.15 -1.04 5.21
C ALA A 198 4.51 -2.53 5.00
N PRO A 199 5.01 -3.22 6.02
CA PRO A 199 5.19 -4.67 5.98
C PRO A 199 3.91 -5.42 5.63
N ALA A 200 4.03 -6.57 4.96
CA ALA A 200 2.89 -7.39 4.57
C ALA A 200 1.90 -7.74 5.70
N PRO A 201 2.31 -8.01 6.96
CA PRO A 201 1.36 -8.32 8.04
C PRO A 201 0.46 -7.15 8.47
N VAL A 202 0.76 -5.92 8.05
CA VAL A 202 -0.08 -4.74 8.37
C VAL A 202 -1.38 -4.82 7.58
N TYR A 203 -2.52 -4.98 8.26
CA TYR A 203 -3.80 -5.28 7.61
C TYR A 203 -4.58 -4.05 7.19
N GLN A 204 -4.68 -3.05 8.09
CA GLN A 204 -5.46 -1.84 7.91
C GLN A 204 -4.68 -0.58 8.32
N PRO A 205 -5.17 0.62 7.96
CA PRO A 205 -4.53 1.88 8.39
C PRO A 205 -4.34 2.02 9.90
N ALA A 206 -5.23 1.45 10.73
CA ALA A 206 -5.08 1.46 12.19
C ALA A 206 -3.84 0.68 12.66
N ASP A 207 -3.43 -0.35 11.93
CA ASP A 207 -2.22 -1.12 12.24
C ASP A 207 -0.96 -0.32 11.91
N ILE A 208 -1.00 0.51 10.86
CA ILE A 208 0.10 1.43 10.54
C ILE A 208 0.28 2.45 11.67
N GLU A 209 -0.81 3.08 12.12
CA GLU A 209 -0.75 4.03 13.25
C GLU A 209 -0.19 3.38 14.52
N THR A 210 -0.61 2.14 14.80
CA THR A 210 -0.12 1.38 15.95
C THR A 210 1.36 1.05 15.79
N ALA A 211 1.80 0.67 14.59
CA ALA A 211 3.18 0.33 14.30
C ALA A 211 4.10 1.56 14.40
N GLU A 212 3.71 2.71 13.84
CA GLU A 212 4.47 3.96 13.91
C GLU A 212 4.54 4.54 15.33
N ALA A 213 3.51 4.32 16.16
CA ALA A 213 3.52 4.70 17.57
C ALA A 213 4.34 3.75 18.47
N SER A 214 4.66 2.56 17.99
CA SER A 214 5.34 1.52 18.77
C SER A 214 6.85 1.58 18.62
N VAL A 215 7.58 1.44 19.74
CA VAL A 215 9.05 1.37 19.72
C VAL A 215 9.54 0.09 19.03
N ASN A 216 8.78 -1.01 19.15
CA ASN A 216 9.07 -2.31 18.56
C ASN A 216 7.79 -2.90 17.96
N PRO A 217 7.41 -2.51 16.73
CA PRO A 217 6.25 -3.09 16.08
C PRO A 217 6.41 -4.60 15.91
N ASN A 218 5.37 -5.36 16.24
CA ASN A 218 5.31 -6.79 15.98
C ASN A 218 4.70 -7.00 14.58
N TYR A 219 5.48 -7.56 13.65
CA TYR A 219 5.05 -7.87 12.29
C TYR A 219 4.75 -9.37 12.15
N GLU A 220 3.96 -9.91 13.08
CA GLU A 220 3.44 -11.26 12.99
C GLU A 220 2.09 -11.28 12.27
N TRP A 221 1.85 -12.34 11.52
CA TRP A 221 0.58 -12.56 10.84
C TRP A 221 -0.53 -12.88 11.86
N ASP A 222 -1.62 -12.10 11.83
CA ASP A 222 -2.81 -12.40 12.61
C ASP A 222 -3.69 -13.42 11.84
N GLU A 223 -3.67 -14.68 12.28
CA GLU A 223 -4.48 -15.75 11.68
C GLU A 223 -5.98 -15.44 11.68
N GLY A 224 -6.48 -14.69 12.66
CA GLY A 224 -7.86 -14.24 12.72
C GLY A 224 -8.21 -13.30 11.55
N GLN A 225 -7.32 -12.37 11.21
CA GLN A 225 -7.48 -11.46 10.07
C GLN A 225 -7.39 -12.20 8.73
N ILE A 226 -6.48 -13.17 8.63
CA ILE A 226 -6.36 -14.04 7.45
C ILE A 226 -7.65 -14.84 7.25
N LEU A 227 -8.15 -15.51 8.31
CA LEU A 227 -9.38 -16.28 8.26
C LEU A 227 -10.61 -15.41 7.96
N ALA A 228 -10.66 -14.19 8.49
CA ALA A 228 -11.71 -13.22 8.19
C ALA A 228 -11.68 -12.82 6.71
N SER A 229 -10.50 -12.53 6.17
CA SER A 229 -10.31 -12.17 4.76
C SER A 229 -10.68 -13.33 3.83
N LEU A 230 -10.32 -14.57 4.20
CA LEU A 230 -10.57 -15.77 3.42
C LEU A 230 -12.05 -16.04 3.17
N LYS A 231 -12.95 -15.58 4.05
CA LYS A 231 -14.39 -15.74 3.85
C LYS A 231 -14.86 -15.15 2.52
N ASN A 232 -14.13 -14.15 2.01
CA ASN A 232 -14.42 -13.44 0.77
C ASN A 232 -13.65 -13.97 -0.44
N ALA A 233 -12.78 -14.98 -0.26
CA ALA A 233 -12.10 -15.67 -1.35
C ALA A 233 -13.03 -16.70 -2.05
N PRO A 234 -12.77 -17.03 -3.32
CA PRO A 234 -13.56 -18.01 -4.07
C PRO A 234 -13.50 -19.41 -3.43
N THR A 235 -14.58 -20.20 -3.52
CA THR A 235 -14.74 -21.48 -2.78
C THR A 235 -13.65 -22.52 -3.05
N ASN A 236 -13.24 -22.69 -4.30
CA ASN A 236 -12.15 -23.59 -4.69
C ASN A 236 -10.81 -23.13 -4.09
N LYS A 237 -10.55 -21.82 -4.10
CA LYS A 237 -9.36 -21.22 -3.48
C LYS A 237 -9.41 -21.31 -1.96
N ARG A 238 -10.57 -21.10 -1.33
CA ARG A 238 -10.74 -21.35 0.12
C ARG A 238 -10.33 -22.77 0.45
N ARG A 239 -10.84 -23.78 -0.26
CA ARG A 239 -10.48 -25.19 -0.01
C ARG A 239 -8.97 -25.43 -0.20
N SER A 240 -8.41 -25.06 -1.34
CA SER A 240 -6.96 -25.22 -1.61
C SER A 240 -6.10 -24.49 -0.58
N PHE A 241 -6.49 -23.28 -0.21
CA PHE A 241 -5.81 -22.50 0.81
C PHE A 241 -5.95 -23.14 2.19
N PHE A 242 -7.12 -23.65 2.57
CA PHE A 242 -7.30 -24.38 3.84
C PHE A 242 -6.47 -25.66 3.89
N TYR A 243 -6.37 -26.42 2.79
CA TYR A 243 -5.48 -27.59 2.75
C TYR A 243 -4.02 -27.18 2.96
N HIS A 244 -3.55 -26.13 2.30
CA HIS A 244 -2.19 -25.61 2.48
C HIS A 244 -1.95 -24.96 3.85
N LEU A 245 -2.93 -24.25 4.42
CA LEU A 245 -2.85 -23.62 5.74
C LEU A 245 -2.71 -24.68 6.84
N LEU A 246 -3.46 -25.77 6.72
CA LEU A 246 -3.50 -26.87 7.68
C LEU A 246 -2.42 -27.94 7.44
N GLY A 247 -1.57 -27.78 6.41
CA GLY A 247 -0.47 -28.70 6.11
C GLY A 247 -0.92 -30.08 5.60
N PHE A 248 -2.07 -30.15 4.94
CA PHE A 248 -2.56 -31.36 4.26
C PHE A 248 -2.16 -31.40 2.79
#